data_AF-A0A178BE94-F1
#
_entry.id   AF-A0A178BE94-F1
#
_cell.length_a   1.000
_cell.length_b   1.000
_cell.length_c   1.000
_cell.angle_alpha   90.00
_cell.angle_beta   90.00
_cell.angle_gamma   90.00
#
_symmetry.space_group_name_H-M   'P 1'
#
loop_
_entity.id
_entity.type
_entity.pdbx_description
1 polymer ?
#
loop_
_entity_poly.entity_id
_entity_poly.type
_entity_poly.pdbx_seq_one_letter_code
_entity_poly.pdbx_strand_id
1 'polypeptide(L)'
;MASESFILTTEEVQHEDITVGTIKCTAPIPFGGEEQWLYLPATKKFDLSRGSQKKMVFECDEEERNHSGFMIDPAKSILIVVDMQNYFINPIYRDHAAGIAAVEPTIKAIERCRKEGIQIAWLNWGITDANLKSMAPAIQRGFSKSLGWHVGLGAQLPDRQGRCLFKRTWNADLYDPMKAVVEPGDLFFDKTRMSGLWSTKEPLHKYLRASGKQTLLFAGVNTDQCVFGTVSDAYSWGWDCVLLSDCTGSMTGRGAQELAEYQISTNMGFVTTSDALCEAQMVLKKAEIIPTVIDDFLPSLTLSVSWSHSKAKLGNTLKPKHLQKAPKITLHDETSSSPSTSHMSYVITLTDPDAPSRDNPKWSEMCHWIATNLTLSSSSSSSDTMYSILPLPEFGLTSTAHSGPDDVVEYKPPGPPEKTGKHRYVFVVFAPKNGTSETLWLEKPGKRKHWGTGRERGGVRDWAERNGLVAVGANFVYAENKVQ
;
A
#
# COMPACT_ATOMS: atom_id res chain seq x y z
N MET A 1 13.75 -17.30 26.22
CA MET A 1 14.85 -18.15 25.72
C MET A 1 14.52 -18.52 24.29
N ALA A 2 15.09 -17.85 23.31
CA ALA A 2 14.89 -18.15 21.89
C ALA A 2 16.21 -18.72 21.36
N SER A 3 16.17 -20.00 21.00
CA SER A 3 17.21 -20.70 20.26
C SER A 3 16.71 -20.77 18.83
N GLU A 4 17.18 -19.90 17.95
CA GLU A 4 16.94 -20.03 16.51
C GLU A 4 18.20 -19.68 15.72
N SER A 5 18.44 -20.52 14.72
CA SER A 5 19.67 -20.82 13.99
C SER A 5 20.37 -19.66 13.29
N PHE A 6 21.64 -19.45 13.63
CA PHE A 6 22.57 -18.59 12.90
C PHE A 6 22.95 -19.20 11.55
N ILE A 7 22.75 -18.48 10.44
CA ILE A 7 23.38 -18.83 9.16
C ILE A 7 24.63 -17.95 9.01
N LEU A 8 25.79 -18.59 9.14
CA LEU A 8 27.11 -18.00 8.90
C LEU A 8 27.46 -18.09 7.42
N THR A 9 27.61 -16.95 6.77
CA THR A 9 28.35 -16.85 5.50
C THR A 9 29.54 -15.93 5.71
N THR A 10 30.73 -16.51 5.76
CA THR A 10 32.02 -15.81 5.79
C THR A 10 32.45 -15.51 4.36
N GLU A 11 32.69 -14.24 4.04
CA GLU A 11 33.53 -13.85 2.92
C GLU A 11 34.92 -13.57 3.48
N GLU A 12 35.90 -14.38 3.07
CA GLU A 12 37.30 -14.21 3.46
C GLU A 12 37.96 -13.12 2.63
N VAL A 13 38.26 -11.98 3.25
CA VAL A 13 39.22 -11.02 2.71
C VAL A 13 40.43 -11.05 3.63
N GLN A 14 41.54 -11.63 3.16
CA GLN A 14 42.80 -11.65 3.90
C GLN A 14 43.44 -10.27 3.86
N HIS A 15 43.31 -9.54 4.97
CA HIS A 15 44.26 -8.49 5.35
C HIS A 15 44.90 -8.92 6.67
N GLU A 16 46.22 -8.76 6.75
CA GLU A 16 47.09 -9.22 7.83
C GLU A 16 46.45 -9.09 9.23
N ASP A 17 46.34 -10.24 9.90
CA ASP A 17 45.99 -10.50 11.31
C ASP A 17 44.62 -10.08 11.89
N ILE A 18 43.63 -9.65 11.09
CA ILE A 18 42.24 -9.56 11.56
C ILE A 18 41.26 -10.05 10.48
N THR A 19 40.64 -11.22 10.71
CA THR A 19 39.50 -11.68 9.91
C THR A 19 38.24 -10.91 10.32
N VAL A 20 37.92 -9.81 9.63
CA VAL A 20 36.63 -9.11 9.79
C VAL A 20 35.57 -9.83 8.96
N GLY A 21 34.92 -10.83 9.53
CA GLY A 21 33.75 -11.45 8.92
C GLY A 21 32.54 -10.51 9.01
N THR A 22 31.93 -10.16 7.87
CA THR A 22 30.67 -9.39 7.88
C THR A 22 29.50 -10.34 8.07
N ILE A 23 28.86 -10.33 9.24
CA ILE A 23 27.65 -11.13 9.49
C ILE A 23 26.46 -10.44 8.80
N LYS A 24 25.93 -11.05 7.73
CA LYS A 24 24.64 -10.63 7.15
C LYS A 24 23.51 -11.19 8.02
N CYS A 25 23.03 -10.39 8.97
CA CYS A 25 21.84 -10.74 9.73
C CYS A 25 20.61 -10.69 8.81
N THR A 26 19.98 -11.84 8.56
CA THR A 26 18.72 -11.96 7.80
C THR A 26 17.50 -12.10 8.71
N ALA A 27 17.71 -12.30 10.01
CA ALA A 27 16.63 -12.42 10.97
C ALA A 27 15.91 -11.08 11.19
N PRO A 28 14.59 -11.09 11.45
CA PRO A 28 13.87 -9.89 11.87
C PRO A 28 14.51 -9.27 13.11
N ILE A 29 14.75 -7.96 13.07
CA ILE A 29 15.33 -7.19 14.16
C ILE A 29 14.21 -6.48 14.91
N PRO A 30 13.97 -6.78 16.19
CA PRO A 30 12.91 -6.14 16.96
C PRO A 30 13.27 -4.72 17.38
N PHE A 31 12.28 -3.82 17.30
CA PHE A 31 12.33 -2.44 17.76
C PHE A 31 11.21 -2.21 18.78
N GLY A 32 11.53 -1.65 19.94
CA GLY A 32 10.55 -1.30 20.98
C GLY A 32 10.37 -2.35 22.10
N GLY A 33 9.38 -2.11 22.96
CA GLY A 33 9.06 -2.87 24.17
C GLY A 33 8.15 -4.08 23.94
N GLU A 34 6.99 -4.16 24.61
CA GLU A 34 6.04 -5.28 24.49
C GLU A 34 5.27 -5.29 23.14
N GLU A 35 5.23 -4.16 22.43
CA GLU A 35 4.53 -3.96 21.14
C GLU A 35 5.52 -3.69 20.02
N GLN A 36 6.39 -4.66 19.74
CA GLN A 36 7.55 -4.49 18.87
C GLN A 36 7.17 -4.28 17.40
N TRP A 37 7.92 -3.41 16.74
CA TRP A 37 8.05 -3.46 15.29
C TRP A 37 9.17 -4.43 14.93
N LEU A 38 9.07 -5.06 13.76
CA LEU A 38 10.16 -5.89 13.24
C LEU A 38 10.75 -5.24 12.00
N TYR A 39 12.03 -4.88 12.04
CA TYR A 39 12.75 -4.56 10.82
C TYR A 39 13.20 -5.84 10.13
N LEU A 40 12.97 -5.94 8.82
CA LEU A 40 13.30 -7.12 8.02
C LEU A 40 14.52 -6.81 7.15
N PRO A 41 15.75 -7.22 7.52
CA PRO A 41 16.96 -6.84 6.78
C PRO A 41 16.97 -7.29 5.32
N ALA A 42 16.33 -8.42 5.02
CA ALA A 42 16.26 -8.97 3.66
C ALA A 42 15.48 -8.08 2.69
N THR A 43 14.42 -7.44 3.16
CA THR A 43 13.58 -6.55 2.35
C THR A 43 13.86 -5.08 2.65
N LYS A 44 14.52 -4.77 3.77
CA LYS A 44 14.67 -3.42 4.35
C LYS A 44 13.33 -2.76 4.69
N LYS A 45 12.33 -3.54 5.09
CA LYS A 45 11.00 -3.06 5.48
C LYS A 45 10.76 -3.15 6.97
N PHE A 46 9.88 -2.31 7.49
CA PHE A 46 9.35 -2.44 8.85
C PHE A 46 8.02 -3.21 8.86
N ASP A 47 7.81 -4.06 9.85
CA ASP A 47 6.55 -4.73 10.11
C ASP A 47 5.98 -4.21 11.43
N LEU A 48 4.89 -3.44 11.33
CA LEU A 48 4.15 -2.86 12.45
C LEU A 48 2.92 -3.69 12.78
N SER A 49 2.64 -4.76 12.05
CA SER A 49 1.43 -5.55 12.21
C SER A 49 1.40 -6.39 13.50
N ARG A 50 2.54 -6.46 14.22
CA ARG A 50 2.77 -7.34 15.37
C ARG A 50 2.37 -8.79 15.09
N GLY A 51 2.85 -9.30 13.96
CA GLY A 51 2.60 -10.67 13.53
C GLY A 51 1.18 -10.93 13.03
N SER A 52 0.41 -9.88 12.72
CA SER A 52 -0.92 -10.05 12.12
C SER A 52 -0.82 -10.82 10.82
N GLN A 53 -1.85 -11.60 10.53
CA GLN A 53 -1.89 -12.45 9.35
C GLN A 53 -2.32 -11.64 8.12
N LYS A 54 -3.24 -10.69 8.30
CA LYS A 54 -3.61 -9.73 7.27
C LYS A 54 -2.70 -8.51 7.37
N LYS A 55 -1.97 -8.19 6.31
CA LYS A 55 -1.08 -7.02 6.25
C LYS A 55 -1.35 -6.22 5.00
N MET A 56 -1.21 -4.91 5.09
CA MET A 56 -1.06 -4.04 3.93
C MET A 56 0.40 -3.62 3.83
N VAL A 57 0.99 -3.77 2.64
CA VAL A 57 2.37 -3.41 2.34
C VAL A 57 2.42 -2.03 1.69
N PHE A 58 3.32 -1.18 2.17
CA PHE A 58 3.60 0.15 1.62
C PHE A 58 5.05 0.18 1.16
N GLU A 59 5.27 0.47 -0.13
CA GLU A 59 6.60 0.65 -0.69
C GLU A 59 7.03 2.12 -0.56
N CYS A 60 8.33 2.36 -0.44
CA CYS A 60 8.88 3.71 -0.50
C CYS A 60 10.29 3.73 -1.11
N ASP A 61 10.74 4.93 -1.48
CA ASP A 61 12.10 5.11 -1.98
C ASP A 61 13.11 4.93 -0.83
N GLU A 62 13.96 3.93 -0.99
CA GLU A 62 15.00 3.59 -0.01
C GLU A 62 16.06 4.69 0.10
N GLU A 63 16.38 5.37 -1.01
CA GLU A 63 17.41 6.41 -1.04
C GLU A 63 16.98 7.65 -0.24
N GLU A 64 15.67 7.92 -0.18
CA GLU A 64 15.12 9.04 0.59
C GLU A 64 14.80 8.69 2.04
N ARG A 65 14.42 7.44 2.34
CA ARG A 65 13.83 7.05 3.64
C ARG A 65 14.67 6.08 4.47
N ASN A 66 15.83 5.63 3.98
CA ASN A 66 16.68 4.59 4.60
C ASN A 66 15.99 3.23 4.84
N HIS A 67 14.79 3.03 4.31
CA HIS A 67 14.04 1.78 4.32
C HIS A 67 13.23 1.68 3.02
N SER A 68 12.90 0.46 2.59
CA SER A 68 12.18 0.24 1.33
C SER A 68 10.65 0.16 1.50
N GLY A 69 10.15 0.23 2.74
CA GLY A 69 8.71 0.23 3.00
C GLY A 69 8.33 -0.19 4.41
N PHE A 70 7.03 -0.33 4.64
CA PHE A 70 6.49 -0.81 5.90
C PHE A 70 5.18 -1.59 5.73
N MET A 71 4.75 -2.31 6.78
CA MET A 71 3.54 -3.13 6.79
C MET A 71 2.67 -2.80 7.99
N ILE A 72 1.35 -2.74 7.79
CA ILE A 72 0.37 -2.47 8.86
C ILE A 72 -0.72 -3.53 8.86
N ASP A 73 -1.37 -3.74 10.01
CA ASP A 73 -2.60 -4.51 10.10
C ASP A 73 -3.81 -3.58 9.87
N PRO A 74 -4.59 -3.76 8.79
CA PRO A 74 -5.74 -2.91 8.51
C PRO A 74 -6.83 -3.00 9.61
N ALA A 75 -7.03 -4.16 10.24
CA ALA A 75 -8.03 -4.33 11.30
C ALA A 75 -7.65 -3.55 12.57
N LYS A 76 -6.36 -3.34 12.82
CA LYS A 76 -5.84 -2.50 13.92
C LYS A 76 -5.54 -1.07 13.50
N SER A 77 -5.87 -0.70 12.27
CA SER A 77 -5.64 0.62 11.71
C SER A 77 -6.90 1.49 11.69
N ILE A 78 -6.70 2.80 11.65
CA ILE A 78 -7.75 3.82 11.50
C ILE A 78 -7.22 5.00 10.68
N LEU A 79 -8.02 5.51 9.75
CA LEU A 79 -7.74 6.75 9.02
C LEU A 79 -8.40 7.92 9.75
N ILE A 80 -7.59 8.89 10.16
CA ILE A 80 -8.02 10.11 10.85
C ILE A 80 -7.91 11.28 9.87
N VAL A 81 -9.06 11.81 9.46
CA VAL A 81 -9.19 12.97 8.58
C VAL A 81 -9.40 14.21 9.42
N VAL A 82 -8.42 15.11 9.42
CA VAL A 82 -8.35 16.25 10.33
C VAL A 82 -8.87 17.53 9.69
N ASP A 83 -9.85 18.18 10.32
CA ASP A 83 -10.31 19.55 10.06
C ASP A 83 -10.65 19.88 8.59
N MET A 84 -11.14 18.90 7.83
CA MET A 84 -11.65 19.13 6.46
C MET A 84 -13.04 19.81 6.49
N GLN A 85 -13.13 20.90 7.26
CA GLN A 85 -14.34 21.68 7.53
C GLN A 85 -14.40 22.94 6.67
N ASN A 86 -15.61 23.47 6.49
CA ASN A 86 -15.85 24.69 5.72
C ASN A 86 -14.95 25.86 6.16
N TYR A 87 -14.76 26.07 7.46
CA TYR A 87 -13.94 27.17 7.98
C TYR A 87 -12.47 27.18 7.50
N PHE A 88 -11.92 25.99 7.21
CA PHE A 88 -10.52 25.84 6.80
C PHE A 88 -10.35 25.73 5.30
N ILE A 89 -11.23 25.00 4.61
CA ILE A 89 -11.07 24.67 3.18
C ILE A 89 -11.89 25.57 2.27
N ASN A 90 -13.05 26.05 2.72
CA ASN A 90 -13.98 26.73 1.82
C ASN A 90 -13.37 28.07 1.34
N PRO A 91 -13.32 28.32 0.01
CA PRO A 91 -12.73 29.54 -0.55
C PRO A 91 -13.31 30.85 -0.02
N ILE A 92 -14.52 30.85 0.54
CA ILE A 92 -15.11 32.05 1.14
C ILE A 92 -14.32 32.57 2.35
N TYR A 93 -13.56 31.72 3.04
CA TYR A 93 -12.79 32.13 4.22
C TYR A 93 -11.34 32.45 3.90
N ARG A 94 -10.73 31.69 3.00
CA ARG A 94 -9.31 31.81 2.65
C ARG A 94 -8.99 31.04 1.37
N ASP A 95 -7.91 31.45 0.72
CA ASP A 95 -7.27 30.65 -0.32
C ASP A 95 -6.42 29.54 0.35
N HIS A 96 -6.95 28.32 0.35
CA HIS A 96 -6.27 27.12 0.85
C HIS A 96 -6.06 26.12 -0.28
N ALA A 97 -5.36 26.54 -1.34
CA ALA A 97 -5.11 25.73 -2.53
C ALA A 97 -4.54 24.32 -2.21
N ALA A 98 -3.61 24.22 -1.26
CA ALA A 98 -3.05 22.92 -0.85
C ALA A 98 -4.08 22.01 -0.18
N GLY A 99 -4.93 22.57 0.70
CA GLY A 99 -6.02 21.83 1.33
C GLY A 99 -7.08 21.37 0.34
N ILE A 100 -7.39 22.19 -0.67
CA ILE A 100 -8.28 21.82 -1.77
C ILE A 100 -7.65 20.70 -2.62
N ALA A 101 -6.36 20.79 -2.93
CA ALA A 101 -5.65 19.76 -3.70
C ALA A 101 -5.63 18.39 -2.97
N ALA A 102 -5.66 18.39 -1.63
CA ALA A 102 -5.70 17.18 -0.81
C ALA A 102 -7.08 16.47 -0.78
N VAL A 103 -8.16 17.12 -1.21
CA VAL A 103 -9.54 16.58 -1.14
C VAL A 103 -9.65 15.27 -1.94
N GLU A 104 -9.30 15.30 -3.22
CA GLU A 104 -9.47 14.16 -4.13
C GLU A 104 -8.59 12.95 -3.72
N PRO A 105 -7.29 13.12 -3.41
CA PRO A 105 -6.47 12.06 -2.81
C PRO A 105 -7.08 11.48 -1.52
N THR A 106 -7.61 12.33 -0.64
CA THR A 106 -8.22 11.88 0.62
C THR A 106 -9.46 11.03 0.38
N ILE A 107 -10.31 11.39 -0.60
CA ILE A 107 -11.48 10.60 -0.99
C ILE A 107 -11.05 9.19 -1.45
N LYS A 108 -10.04 9.09 -2.32
CA LYS A 108 -9.49 7.79 -2.76
C LYS A 108 -8.94 6.97 -1.60
N ALA A 109 -8.23 7.61 -0.68
CA ALA A 109 -7.71 6.97 0.52
C ALA A 109 -8.85 6.43 1.41
N ILE A 110 -9.94 7.19 1.60
CA ILE A 110 -11.13 6.76 2.34
C ILE A 110 -11.74 5.52 1.69
N GLU A 111 -11.96 5.52 0.37
CA GLU A 111 -12.52 4.38 -0.35
C GLU A 111 -11.67 3.12 -0.20
N ARG A 112 -10.33 3.25 -0.32
CA ARG A 112 -9.43 2.12 -0.10
C ARG A 112 -9.46 1.63 1.34
N CYS A 113 -9.43 2.54 2.31
CA CYS A 113 -9.49 2.20 3.73
C CYS A 113 -10.75 1.39 4.06
N ARG A 114 -11.92 1.82 3.58
CA ARG A 114 -13.19 1.10 3.78
C ARG A 114 -13.15 -0.31 3.20
N LYS A 115 -12.64 -0.47 1.97
CA LYS A 115 -12.48 -1.80 1.34
C LYS A 115 -11.60 -2.73 2.17
N GLU A 116 -10.59 -2.20 2.85
CA GLU A 116 -9.67 -2.99 3.66
C GLU A 116 -10.15 -3.23 5.09
N GLY A 117 -11.26 -2.62 5.49
CA GLY A 117 -11.79 -2.66 6.85
C GLY A 117 -11.10 -1.69 7.81
N ILE A 118 -10.35 -0.70 7.29
CA ILE A 118 -9.79 0.38 8.08
C ILE A 118 -10.91 1.35 8.45
N GLN A 119 -11.06 1.60 9.75
CA GLN A 119 -12.06 2.52 10.28
C GLN A 119 -11.77 3.95 9.83
N ILE A 120 -12.81 4.70 9.45
CA ILE A 120 -12.71 6.13 9.14
C ILE A 120 -13.12 6.96 10.36
N ALA A 121 -12.33 7.97 10.69
CA ALA A 121 -12.60 8.94 11.76
C ALA A 121 -12.40 10.37 11.28
N TRP A 122 -13.44 11.17 11.45
CA TRP A 122 -13.45 12.61 11.21
C TRP A 122 -13.10 13.33 12.51
N LEU A 123 -11.94 13.98 12.55
CA LEU A 123 -11.45 14.72 13.72
C LEU A 123 -11.50 16.22 13.44
N ASN A 124 -12.47 16.91 14.03
CA ASN A 124 -12.84 18.26 13.62
C ASN A 124 -12.92 19.21 14.81
N TRP A 125 -12.66 20.50 14.59
CA TRP A 125 -12.96 21.52 15.59
C TRP A 125 -14.46 21.58 15.87
N GLY A 126 -14.83 21.43 17.14
CA GLY A 126 -16.21 21.50 17.59
C GLY A 126 -16.28 21.99 19.02
N ILE A 127 -16.24 23.32 19.21
CA ILE A 127 -16.20 23.91 20.55
C ILE A 127 -17.61 24.25 21.07
N THR A 128 -17.69 24.37 22.40
CA THR A 128 -18.88 24.83 23.14
C THR A 128 -18.52 25.99 24.05
N ASP A 129 -19.51 26.66 24.64
CA ASP A 129 -19.27 27.74 25.61
C ASP A 129 -18.48 27.27 26.84
N ALA A 130 -18.67 26.02 27.28
CA ALA A 130 -17.87 25.45 28.36
C ALA A 130 -16.40 25.32 27.96
N ASN A 131 -16.12 24.86 26.73
CA ASN A 131 -14.75 24.74 26.25
C ASN A 131 -14.06 26.10 26.09
N LEU A 132 -14.80 27.12 25.63
CA LEU A 132 -14.26 28.46 25.43
C LEU A 132 -13.84 29.10 26.76
N LYS A 133 -14.63 28.88 27.84
CA LYS A 133 -14.31 29.36 29.19
C LYS A 133 -13.04 28.73 29.77
N SER A 134 -12.78 27.46 29.47
CA SER A 134 -11.61 26.73 29.97
C SER A 134 -10.46 26.66 28.95
N MET A 135 -10.50 27.48 27.89
CA MET A 135 -9.50 27.46 26.83
C MET A 135 -8.24 28.22 27.25
N ALA A 136 -7.06 27.64 26.99
CA ALA A 136 -5.82 28.33 27.33
C ALA A 136 -5.65 29.59 26.45
N PRO A 137 -5.14 30.70 27.01
CA PRO A 137 -5.00 31.97 26.29
C PRO A 137 -4.21 31.86 24.98
N ALA A 138 -3.18 31.00 24.93
CA ALA A 138 -2.36 30.81 23.73
C ALA A 138 -3.18 30.32 22.51
N ILE A 139 -4.21 29.50 22.74
CA ILE A 139 -5.09 29.00 21.68
C ILE A 139 -6.02 30.11 21.21
N GLN A 140 -6.65 30.83 22.15
CA GLN A 140 -7.51 31.96 21.81
C GLN A 140 -6.74 33.05 21.07
N ARG A 141 -5.47 33.28 21.44
CA ARG A 141 -4.56 34.22 20.76
C ARG A 141 -4.40 33.87 19.29
N GLY A 142 -4.19 32.59 18.97
CA GLY A 142 -4.06 32.10 17.60
C GLY A 142 -5.28 32.46 16.74
N PHE A 143 -6.48 32.48 17.33
CA PHE A 143 -7.73 32.79 16.64
C PHE A 143 -8.24 34.22 16.86
N SER A 144 -7.40 35.16 17.32
CA SER A 144 -7.88 36.48 17.71
C SER A 144 -8.10 37.43 16.54
N LYS A 145 -9.31 38.00 16.46
CA LYS A 145 -9.66 39.06 15.50
C LYS A 145 -8.93 40.38 15.79
N SER A 146 -8.70 40.71 17.06
CA SER A 146 -8.02 41.96 17.45
C SER A 146 -6.55 41.98 17.06
N LEU A 147 -5.96 40.82 16.79
CA LEU A 147 -4.59 40.67 16.30
C LEU A 147 -4.52 40.51 14.78
N GLY A 148 -5.68 40.52 14.09
CA GLY A 148 -5.76 40.50 12.62
C GLY A 148 -5.50 39.14 11.98
N TRP A 149 -5.43 38.04 12.74
CA TRP A 149 -4.99 36.74 12.22
C TRP A 149 -6.17 35.85 11.81
N HIS A 150 -7.24 35.78 12.61
CA HIS A 150 -8.41 34.95 12.33
C HIS A 150 -9.68 35.53 12.97
N VAL A 151 -10.84 34.97 12.62
CA VAL A 151 -12.09 35.29 13.32
C VAL A 151 -12.08 34.64 14.71
N GLY A 152 -12.33 35.43 15.76
CA GLY A 152 -12.42 35.00 17.15
C GLY A 152 -13.17 33.67 17.32
N LEU A 153 -12.59 32.71 18.05
CA LEU A 153 -13.30 31.47 18.40
C LEU A 153 -14.63 31.80 19.08
N GLY A 154 -15.71 31.21 18.59
CA GLY A 154 -17.06 31.47 19.09
C GLY A 154 -17.67 32.82 18.69
N ALA A 155 -16.98 33.67 17.92
CA ALA A 155 -17.57 34.88 17.36
C ALA A 155 -18.64 34.53 16.32
N GLN A 156 -19.70 35.34 16.23
CA GLN A 156 -20.75 35.16 15.25
C GLN A 156 -20.22 35.49 13.84
N LEU A 157 -20.32 34.52 12.92
CA LEU A 157 -19.99 34.70 11.51
C LEU A 157 -21.20 35.21 10.70
N PRO A 158 -20.96 35.88 9.55
CA PRO A 158 -22.03 36.40 8.67
C PRO A 158 -22.96 35.31 8.12
N ASP A 159 -24.03 35.75 7.45
CA ASP A 159 -24.85 34.94 6.54
C ASP A 159 -25.29 33.57 7.08
N ARG A 160 -25.63 33.52 8.38
CA ARG A 160 -26.09 32.31 9.08
C ARG A 160 -25.04 31.17 9.13
N GLN A 161 -23.77 31.47 8.91
CA GLN A 161 -22.66 30.51 9.00
C GLN A 161 -22.43 30.00 10.43
N GLY A 162 -23.04 30.65 11.43
CA GLY A 162 -23.01 30.28 12.85
C GLY A 162 -21.82 30.87 13.61
N ARG A 163 -21.60 30.41 14.84
CA ARG A 163 -20.45 30.83 15.64
C ARG A 163 -19.19 30.09 15.16
N CYS A 164 -18.07 30.81 15.08
CA CYS A 164 -16.79 30.29 14.62
C CYS A 164 -16.37 29.02 15.38
N LEU A 165 -16.25 27.92 14.63
CA LEU A 165 -15.88 26.57 15.06
C LEU A 165 -16.77 25.95 16.15
N PHE A 166 -17.99 26.49 16.35
CA PHE A 166 -18.95 25.93 17.28
C PHE A 166 -19.62 24.69 16.72
N LYS A 167 -19.87 23.70 17.58
CA LYS A 167 -20.57 22.48 17.20
C LYS A 167 -21.89 22.78 16.48
N ARG A 168 -22.19 22.01 15.44
CA ARG A 168 -23.45 22.08 14.68
C ARG A 168 -23.67 23.44 14.00
N THR A 169 -22.60 24.09 13.58
CA THR A 169 -22.66 25.30 12.75
C THR A 169 -22.09 24.99 11.37
N TRP A 170 -22.54 25.69 10.33
CA TRP A 170 -22.13 25.41 8.96
C TRP A 170 -20.62 25.52 8.76
N ASN A 171 -19.97 26.52 9.37
CA ASN A 171 -18.52 26.70 9.28
C ASN A 171 -17.73 25.54 9.93
N ALA A 172 -18.31 24.91 10.95
CA ALA A 172 -17.75 23.72 11.61
C ALA A 172 -18.23 22.41 11.00
N ASP A 173 -19.05 22.44 9.95
CA ASP A 173 -19.43 21.25 9.20
C ASP A 173 -18.34 20.88 8.19
N LEU A 174 -18.33 19.63 7.74
CA LEU A 174 -17.43 19.16 6.69
C LEU A 174 -17.61 19.99 5.41
N TYR A 175 -16.50 20.19 4.70
CA TYR A 175 -16.51 20.77 3.36
C TYR A 175 -17.28 19.84 2.39
N ASP A 176 -18.11 20.40 1.51
CA ASP A 176 -19.14 19.63 0.77
C ASP A 176 -18.64 18.36 0.07
N PRO A 177 -17.49 18.35 -0.66
CA PRO A 177 -16.93 17.12 -1.23
C PRO A 177 -16.60 16.04 -0.20
N MET A 178 -16.08 16.43 0.97
CA MET A 178 -15.76 15.49 2.05
C MET A 178 -17.03 15.00 2.74
N LYS A 179 -18.03 15.86 2.86
CA LYS A 179 -19.35 15.50 3.40
C LYS A 179 -20.08 14.49 2.51
N ALA A 180 -19.91 14.59 1.19
CA ALA A 180 -20.55 13.70 0.21
C ALA A 180 -20.08 12.24 0.32
N VAL A 181 -18.88 12.00 0.86
CA VAL A 181 -18.29 10.66 0.99
C VAL A 181 -18.47 10.05 2.38
N VAL A 182 -19.20 10.70 3.28
CA VAL A 182 -19.50 10.16 4.62
C VAL A 182 -20.44 8.97 4.51
N GLU A 183 -20.12 7.88 5.19
CA GLU A 183 -20.95 6.68 5.25
C GLU A 183 -21.42 6.34 6.67
N PRO A 184 -22.56 5.64 6.82
CA PRO A 184 -22.96 5.07 8.11
C PRO A 184 -21.85 4.16 8.65
N GLY A 185 -21.35 4.46 9.85
CA GLY A 185 -20.24 3.73 10.48
C GLY A 185 -18.95 4.54 10.59
N ASP A 186 -18.84 5.67 9.88
CA ASP A 186 -17.76 6.63 10.12
C ASP A 186 -17.87 7.22 11.54
N LEU A 187 -16.72 7.48 12.16
CA LEU A 187 -16.63 8.07 13.50
C LEU A 187 -16.45 9.57 13.43
N PHE A 188 -17.06 10.30 14.36
CA PHE A 188 -16.96 11.76 14.44
C PHE A 188 -16.47 12.17 15.83
N PHE A 189 -15.35 12.90 15.86
CA PHE A 189 -14.75 13.40 17.09
C PHE A 189 -14.57 14.90 17.03
N ASP A 190 -15.15 15.59 18.02
CA ASP A 190 -14.92 17.02 18.21
C ASP A 190 -13.64 17.21 19.05
N LYS A 191 -12.69 17.98 18.53
CA LYS A 191 -11.54 18.49 19.29
C LYS A 191 -11.71 19.96 19.63
N THR A 192 -10.98 20.36 20.67
CA THR A 192 -11.03 21.73 21.22
C THR A 192 -9.66 22.41 21.23
N ARG A 193 -8.66 21.74 20.63
CA ARG A 193 -7.27 22.14 20.49
C ARG A 193 -6.77 21.79 19.09
N MET A 194 -5.53 22.17 18.78
CA MET A 194 -4.89 21.79 17.51
C MET A 194 -4.85 20.26 17.38
N SER A 195 -4.31 19.58 18.38
CA SER A 195 -4.32 18.12 18.49
C SER A 195 -5.66 17.59 19.00
N GLY A 196 -6.10 16.44 18.48
CA GLY A 196 -7.22 15.66 19.04
C GLY A 196 -6.83 14.70 20.17
N LEU A 197 -5.54 14.63 20.53
CA LEU A 197 -4.97 13.65 21.46
C LEU A 197 -4.21 14.28 22.64
N TRP A 198 -4.31 15.60 22.79
CA TRP A 198 -3.63 16.38 23.84
C TRP A 198 -4.01 16.00 25.28
N SER A 199 -5.08 15.21 25.46
CA SER A 199 -5.52 14.72 26.77
C SER A 199 -6.14 13.33 26.66
N THR A 200 -5.94 12.52 27.70
CA THR A 200 -6.62 11.22 27.88
C THR A 200 -8.15 11.34 27.99
N LYS A 201 -8.66 12.56 28.22
CA LYS A 201 -10.08 12.86 28.30
C LYS A 201 -10.73 13.04 26.92
N GLU A 202 -9.94 13.27 25.87
CA GLU A 202 -10.47 13.53 24.53
C GLU A 202 -11.22 12.30 23.98
N PRO A 203 -12.34 12.50 23.25
CA PRO A 203 -13.14 11.42 22.69
C PRO A 203 -12.34 10.45 21.81
N LEU A 204 -11.48 10.98 20.92
CA LEU A 204 -10.63 10.17 20.06
C LEU A 204 -9.66 9.32 20.88
N HIS A 205 -8.97 9.91 21.87
CA HIS A 205 -8.04 9.16 22.72
C HIS A 205 -8.74 8.00 23.42
N LYS A 206 -9.92 8.23 24.02
CA LYS A 206 -10.69 7.17 24.69
C LYS A 206 -11.08 6.06 23.71
N TYR A 207 -11.54 6.42 22.52
CA TYR A 207 -11.90 5.46 21.50
C TYR A 207 -10.70 4.62 21.07
N LEU A 208 -9.56 5.23 20.73
CA LEU A 208 -8.37 4.53 20.28
C LEU A 208 -7.87 3.52 21.32
N ARG A 209 -7.88 3.89 22.61
CA ARG A 209 -7.52 2.97 23.69
C ARG A 209 -8.52 1.84 23.85
N ALA A 210 -9.83 2.14 23.82
CA ALA A 210 -10.87 1.12 24.00
C ALA A 210 -10.96 0.15 22.81
N SER A 211 -10.70 0.62 21.59
CA SER A 211 -10.77 -0.17 20.36
C SER A 211 -9.49 -0.95 20.07
N GLY A 212 -8.40 -0.74 20.83
CA GLY A 212 -7.13 -1.42 20.61
C GLY A 212 -6.45 -1.07 19.28
N LYS A 213 -6.78 0.09 18.69
CA LYS A 213 -6.13 0.57 17.46
C LYS A 213 -4.67 0.90 17.74
N GLN A 214 -3.79 0.45 16.85
CA GLN A 214 -2.33 0.57 17.01
C GLN A 214 -1.71 1.51 15.98
N THR A 215 -2.19 1.47 14.74
CA THR A 215 -1.67 2.28 13.64
C THR A 215 -2.68 3.36 13.24
N LEU A 216 -2.23 4.60 13.18
CA LEU A 216 -3.04 5.77 12.83
C LEU A 216 -2.55 6.34 11.50
N LEU A 217 -3.41 6.35 10.49
CA LEU A 217 -3.17 7.04 9.22
C LEU A 217 -3.74 8.46 9.32
N PHE A 218 -3.00 9.45 8.83
CA PHE A 218 -3.35 10.86 8.96
C PHE A 218 -3.52 11.54 7.61
N ALA A 219 -4.61 12.29 7.48
CA ALA A 219 -4.96 13.14 6.36
C ALA A 219 -5.59 14.46 6.86
N GLY A 220 -5.77 15.44 5.98
CA GLY A 220 -6.47 16.69 6.27
C GLY A 220 -5.55 17.89 6.46
N VAL A 221 -6.03 18.91 7.19
CA VAL A 221 -5.37 20.22 7.27
C VAL A 221 -5.26 20.77 8.70
N ASN A 222 -4.32 21.67 8.99
CA ASN A 222 -3.11 21.94 8.20
C ASN A 222 -2.00 20.95 8.57
N THR A 223 -1.18 20.58 7.57
CA THR A 223 -0.10 19.57 7.75
C THR A 223 0.80 19.87 8.94
N ASP A 224 1.32 21.09 9.05
CA ASP A 224 2.26 21.56 10.09
C ASP A 224 1.57 22.00 11.41
N GLN A 225 0.25 21.95 11.49
CA GLN A 225 -0.51 22.45 12.64
C GLN A 225 -1.35 21.35 13.29
N CYS A 226 -2.62 21.22 12.91
CA CYS A 226 -3.55 20.29 13.55
C CYS A 226 -3.19 18.83 13.24
N VAL A 227 -2.73 18.56 12.01
CA VAL A 227 -2.26 17.22 11.61
C VAL A 227 -0.98 16.89 12.39
N PHE A 228 0.09 17.70 12.23
CA PHE A 228 1.36 17.49 12.95
C PHE A 228 1.19 17.44 14.48
N GLY A 229 0.36 18.32 15.05
CA GLY A 229 0.08 18.33 16.49
C GLY A 229 -0.58 17.03 16.95
N THR A 230 -1.53 16.50 16.17
CA THR A 230 -2.16 15.21 16.47
C THR A 230 -1.17 14.05 16.29
N VAL A 231 -0.33 14.08 15.25
CA VAL A 231 0.74 13.09 15.03
C VAL A 231 1.75 13.09 16.18
N SER A 232 2.20 14.26 16.62
CA SER A 232 3.18 14.41 17.69
C SER A 232 2.66 13.86 19.03
N ASP A 233 1.40 14.16 19.37
CA ASP A 233 0.76 13.56 20.55
C ASP A 233 0.55 12.05 20.37
N ALA A 234 0.14 11.60 19.17
CA ALA A 234 -0.04 10.18 18.89
C ALA A 234 1.26 9.38 19.09
N TYR A 235 2.36 9.89 18.52
CA TYR A 235 3.70 9.37 18.70
C TYR A 235 4.10 9.33 20.17
N SER A 236 3.90 10.43 20.91
CA SER A 236 4.25 10.52 22.33
C SER A 236 3.45 9.53 23.19
N TRP A 237 2.22 9.23 22.79
CA TRP A 237 1.37 8.23 23.42
C TRP A 237 1.63 6.79 22.94
N GLY A 238 2.56 6.58 22.00
CA GLY A 238 3.00 5.27 21.54
C GLY A 238 2.15 4.63 20.44
N TRP A 239 1.38 5.41 19.68
CA TRP A 239 0.74 4.91 18.46
C TRP A 239 1.68 4.99 17.26
N ASP A 240 1.54 4.05 16.33
CA ASP A 240 2.29 4.13 15.09
C ASP A 240 1.65 5.17 14.18
N CYS A 241 2.45 6.09 13.66
CA CYS A 241 1.95 7.20 12.86
C CYS A 241 2.33 7.03 11.38
N VAL A 242 1.33 7.14 10.51
CA VAL A 242 1.52 7.13 9.05
C VAL A 242 0.84 8.36 8.46
N LEU A 243 1.61 9.28 7.88
CA LEU A 243 1.08 10.45 7.19
C LEU A 243 0.88 10.14 5.70
N LEU A 244 -0.29 10.48 5.16
CA LEU A 244 -0.55 10.48 3.72
C LEU A 244 -0.27 11.88 3.17
N SER A 245 0.93 12.14 2.65
CA SER A 245 1.41 13.50 2.37
C SER A 245 0.54 14.24 1.35
N ASP A 246 0.13 13.56 0.27
CA ASP A 246 -0.78 14.06 -0.76
C ASP A 246 -2.24 14.20 -0.31
N CYS A 247 -2.60 13.62 0.84
CA CYS A 247 -3.89 13.82 1.51
C CYS A 247 -3.83 14.94 2.57
N THR A 248 -2.75 15.71 2.60
CA THR A 248 -2.61 16.84 3.52
C THR A 248 -2.23 18.12 2.80
N GLY A 249 -2.55 19.26 3.41
CA GLY A 249 -2.15 20.55 2.87
C GLY A 249 -1.98 21.61 3.94
N SER A 250 -1.06 22.54 3.72
CA SER A 250 -0.86 23.71 4.58
C SER A 250 -0.90 25.04 3.82
N MET A 251 -1.39 26.08 4.49
CA MET A 251 -1.30 27.47 4.04
C MET A 251 -0.15 28.25 4.71
N THR A 252 0.63 27.64 5.61
CA THR A 252 1.67 28.35 6.39
C THR A 252 2.80 28.87 5.50
N GLY A 253 3.10 28.17 4.39
CA GLY A 253 4.24 28.47 3.51
C GLY A 253 5.60 28.22 4.17
N ARG A 254 6.67 28.80 3.61
CA ARG A 254 8.05 28.77 4.18
C ARG A 254 8.65 27.38 4.40
N GLY A 255 8.25 26.38 3.62
CA GLY A 255 8.72 25.01 3.80
C GLY A 255 8.10 24.29 5.01
N ALA A 256 7.02 24.82 5.60
CA ALA A 256 6.46 24.29 6.84
C ALA A 256 5.88 22.88 6.67
N GLN A 257 5.24 22.61 5.53
CA GLN A 257 4.70 21.29 5.22
C GLN A 257 5.84 20.27 5.04
N GLU A 258 6.85 20.62 4.24
CA GLU A 258 8.02 19.80 3.97
C GLU A 258 8.80 19.51 5.26
N LEU A 259 8.94 20.49 6.16
CA LEU A 259 9.55 20.29 7.46
C LEU A 259 8.73 19.34 8.33
N ALA A 260 7.40 19.48 8.36
CA ALA A 260 6.53 18.58 9.12
C ALA A 260 6.62 17.14 8.60
N GLU A 261 6.57 16.95 7.28
CA GLU A 261 6.74 15.64 6.62
C GLU A 261 8.11 15.03 6.90
N TYR A 262 9.18 15.83 6.85
CA TYR A 262 10.53 15.40 7.18
C TYR A 262 10.63 14.93 8.64
N GLN A 263 10.10 15.71 9.58
CA GLN A 263 10.10 15.36 11.00
C GLN A 263 9.30 14.09 11.27
N ILE A 264 8.13 13.94 10.66
CA ILE A 264 7.29 12.76 10.83
C ILE A 264 8.03 11.52 10.34
N SER A 265 8.55 11.56 9.12
CA SER A 265 9.23 10.40 8.53
C SER A 265 10.55 10.01 9.15
N THR A 266 11.27 10.96 9.72
CA THR A 266 12.59 10.68 10.31
C THR A 266 12.47 10.24 11.76
N ASN A 267 11.50 10.80 12.50
CA ASN A 267 11.48 10.71 13.96
C ASN A 267 10.19 10.13 14.56
N MET A 268 9.03 10.28 13.91
CA MET A 268 7.74 10.03 14.56
C MET A 268 6.95 8.85 13.95
N GLY A 269 7.35 8.39 12.76
CA GLY A 269 6.66 7.33 12.05
C GLY A 269 7.01 7.32 10.57
N PHE A 270 6.01 7.15 9.72
CA PHE A 270 6.17 6.96 8.29
C PHE A 270 5.40 8.01 7.49
N VAL A 271 5.89 8.33 6.29
CA VAL A 271 5.19 9.15 5.32
C VAL A 271 5.05 8.34 4.03
N THR A 272 3.83 8.32 3.48
CA THR A 272 3.49 7.67 2.22
C THR A 272 2.45 8.51 1.49
N THR A 273 1.94 8.04 0.36
CA THR A 273 0.93 8.74 -0.46
C THR A 273 -0.34 7.92 -0.58
N SER A 274 -1.46 8.57 -0.95
CA SER A 274 -2.69 7.88 -1.33
C SER A 274 -2.47 6.95 -2.52
N ASP A 275 -1.57 7.32 -3.44
CA ASP A 275 -1.18 6.49 -4.57
C ASP A 275 -0.54 5.18 -4.10
N ALA A 276 0.40 5.23 -3.15
CA ALA A 276 1.03 4.04 -2.56
C ALA A 276 0.05 3.21 -1.71
N LEU A 277 -0.89 3.86 -1.01
CA LEU A 277 -2.00 3.18 -0.35
C LEU A 277 -2.91 2.43 -1.37
N CYS A 278 -2.97 2.91 -2.62
CA CYS A 278 -3.80 2.36 -3.70
C CYS A 278 -3.01 1.52 -4.76
N GLU A 279 -1.71 1.29 -4.55
CA GLU A 279 -0.72 1.16 -5.65
C GLU A 279 -0.94 0.01 -6.64
N ALA A 280 -1.32 -1.20 -6.21
CA ALA A 280 -1.47 -2.33 -7.12
C ALA A 280 -2.54 -2.09 -8.21
N GLN A 281 -3.63 -1.39 -7.88
CA GLN A 281 -4.72 -1.14 -8.83
C GLN A 281 -4.44 0.09 -9.70
N MET A 282 -3.83 1.14 -9.11
CA MET A 282 -3.53 2.39 -9.79
C MET A 282 -2.46 2.24 -10.87
N VAL A 283 -1.39 1.50 -10.57
CA VAL A 283 -0.27 1.33 -11.52
C VAL A 283 -0.72 0.52 -12.74
N LEU A 284 -1.60 -0.47 -12.55
CA LEU A 284 -2.21 -1.22 -13.65
C LEU A 284 -3.18 -0.37 -14.48
N LYS A 285 -3.96 0.51 -13.84
CA LYS A 285 -4.85 1.46 -14.55
C LYS A 285 -4.07 2.52 -15.33
N LYS A 286 -3.04 3.13 -14.73
CA LYS A 286 -2.16 4.13 -15.37
C LYS A 286 -1.40 3.55 -16.56
N ALA A 287 -0.97 2.29 -16.44
CA ALA A 287 -0.32 1.57 -17.53
C ALA A 287 -1.32 1.04 -18.60
N GLU A 288 -2.61 1.36 -18.48
CA GLU A 288 -3.71 0.87 -19.31
C GLU A 288 -3.78 -0.66 -19.38
N ILE A 289 -3.25 -1.38 -18.39
CA ILE A 289 -3.40 -2.84 -18.28
C ILE A 289 -4.83 -3.17 -17.89
N ILE A 290 -5.40 -2.39 -16.99
CA ILE A 290 -6.84 -2.30 -16.78
C ILE A 290 -7.33 -1.07 -17.57
N PRO A 291 -8.27 -1.18 -18.52
CA PRO A 291 -9.03 -2.38 -18.89
C PRO A 291 -8.50 -3.05 -20.18
N THR A 292 -7.27 -2.83 -20.65
CA THR A 292 -6.87 -3.37 -21.97
C THR A 292 -6.59 -4.88 -21.95
N VAL A 293 -6.00 -5.39 -20.88
CA VAL A 293 -5.51 -6.78 -20.76
C VAL A 293 -6.44 -7.61 -19.88
N ILE A 294 -6.86 -7.03 -18.76
CA ILE A 294 -7.74 -7.67 -17.76
C ILE A 294 -8.78 -6.67 -17.26
N ASP A 295 -9.90 -7.19 -16.79
CA ASP A 295 -10.92 -6.40 -16.12
C ASP A 295 -10.45 -5.94 -14.74
N ASP A 296 -11.12 -4.92 -14.20
CA ASP A 296 -10.81 -4.43 -12.87
C ASP A 296 -11.04 -5.55 -11.84
N PHE A 297 -10.03 -5.82 -11.03
CA PHE A 297 -10.04 -6.88 -10.03
C PHE A 297 -9.38 -6.39 -8.74
N LEU A 298 -9.69 -7.05 -7.63
CA LEU A 298 -9.05 -6.80 -6.35
C LEU A 298 -7.91 -7.81 -6.18
N PRO A 299 -6.64 -7.38 -6.15
CA PRO A 299 -5.53 -8.30 -5.92
C PRO A 299 -5.65 -8.93 -4.54
N SER A 300 -5.63 -10.26 -4.48
CA SER A 300 -5.55 -11.04 -3.24
C SER A 300 -4.17 -11.67 -3.03
N LEU A 301 -3.35 -11.73 -4.08
CA LEU A 301 -1.98 -12.23 -4.05
C LEU A 301 -0.98 -11.18 -4.53
N THR A 302 0.16 -11.11 -3.86
CA THR A 302 1.32 -10.34 -4.32
C THR A 302 2.20 -11.21 -5.19
N LEU A 303 2.48 -10.75 -6.42
CA LEU A 303 3.29 -11.45 -7.42
C LEU A 303 4.73 -10.90 -7.46
N SER A 304 5.68 -11.73 -7.04
CA SER A 304 7.12 -11.47 -7.20
C SER A 304 7.67 -12.20 -8.43
N VAL A 305 8.21 -11.44 -9.38
CA VAL A 305 8.88 -11.96 -10.60
C VAL A 305 10.35 -11.56 -10.58
N SER A 306 11.25 -12.53 -10.65
CA SER A 306 12.70 -12.29 -10.58
C SER A 306 13.51 -13.09 -11.61
N TRP A 307 14.53 -12.47 -12.17
CA TRP A 307 15.59 -13.06 -12.99
C TRP A 307 16.91 -12.97 -12.24
N SER A 308 17.96 -13.65 -12.72
CA SER A 308 19.27 -13.72 -12.05
C SER A 308 19.86 -12.36 -11.63
N HIS A 309 19.60 -11.29 -12.40
CA HIS A 309 20.12 -9.94 -12.12
C HIS A 309 19.07 -8.83 -12.25
N SER A 310 17.78 -9.17 -12.25
CA SER A 310 16.70 -8.18 -12.47
C SER A 310 15.41 -8.63 -11.82
N LYS A 311 14.60 -7.67 -11.33
CA LYS A 311 13.30 -7.94 -10.71
C LYS A 311 12.23 -7.07 -11.36
N ALA A 312 11.02 -7.60 -11.51
CA ALA A 312 9.86 -6.79 -11.87
C ALA A 312 9.42 -5.93 -10.67
N LYS A 313 9.25 -4.63 -10.91
CA LYS A 313 8.79 -3.62 -9.96
C LYS A 313 7.67 -2.80 -10.62
N LEU A 314 6.52 -3.44 -10.88
CA LEU A 314 5.27 -2.80 -11.36
C LEU A 314 5.51 -1.66 -12.37
N GLY A 315 6.10 -1.97 -13.52
CA GLY A 315 6.33 -1.02 -14.61
C GLY A 315 7.74 -0.45 -14.71
N ASN A 316 8.73 -1.02 -14.03
CA ASN A 316 10.13 -0.72 -14.33
C ASN A 316 10.51 -1.21 -15.75
N THR A 317 11.49 -0.56 -16.38
CA THR A 317 12.00 -0.94 -17.71
C THR A 317 13.19 -1.88 -17.58
N LEU A 318 13.12 -3.05 -18.21
CA LEU A 318 14.19 -4.05 -18.23
C LEU A 318 14.71 -4.27 -19.65
N LYS A 319 16.02 -4.55 -19.77
CA LYS A 319 16.65 -4.82 -21.07
C LYS A 319 16.29 -6.24 -21.53
N PRO A 320 15.88 -6.46 -22.79
CA PRO A 320 15.52 -7.80 -23.29
C PRO A 320 16.57 -8.89 -23.00
N LYS A 321 17.87 -8.54 -23.04
CA LYS A 321 18.98 -9.45 -22.72
C LYS A 321 18.92 -10.05 -21.30
N HIS A 322 18.27 -9.40 -20.34
CA HIS A 322 18.12 -9.92 -18.97
C HIS A 322 16.89 -10.83 -18.81
N LEU A 323 16.02 -10.88 -19.82
CA LEU A 323 14.72 -11.56 -19.78
C LEU A 323 14.71 -12.85 -20.62
N GLN A 324 15.89 -13.32 -21.07
CA GLN A 324 16.01 -14.44 -22.01
C GLN A 324 15.63 -15.79 -21.39
N LYS A 325 15.83 -15.95 -20.08
CA LYS A 325 15.41 -17.14 -19.33
C LYS A 325 14.08 -16.89 -18.62
N ALA A 326 13.31 -17.94 -18.41
CA ALA A 326 12.08 -17.87 -17.62
C ALA A 326 12.39 -17.35 -16.20
N PRO A 327 11.58 -16.42 -15.65
CA PRO A 327 11.79 -15.91 -14.31
C PRO A 327 11.43 -16.92 -13.22
N LYS A 328 12.02 -16.76 -12.03
CA LYS A 328 11.51 -17.36 -10.79
C LYS A 328 10.29 -16.58 -10.34
N ILE A 329 9.19 -17.30 -10.15
CA ILE A 329 7.88 -16.77 -9.72
C ILE A 329 7.65 -17.16 -8.27
N THR A 330 7.26 -16.18 -7.45
CA THR A 330 6.81 -16.41 -6.09
C THR A 330 5.46 -15.73 -5.88
N LEU A 331 4.49 -16.50 -5.40
CA LEU A 331 3.17 -16.02 -4.99
C LEU A 331 3.11 -15.90 -3.48
N HIS A 332 2.64 -14.76 -3.01
CA HIS A 332 2.42 -14.50 -1.59
C HIS A 332 0.92 -14.33 -1.36
N ASP A 333 0.33 -15.21 -0.54
CA ASP A 333 -1.04 -15.05 -0.04
C ASP A 333 -1.01 -14.16 1.20
N GLU A 334 -1.59 -12.98 1.07
CA GLU A 334 -1.66 -11.98 2.15
C GLU A 334 -3.01 -12.04 2.89
N THR A 335 -3.87 -13.02 2.55
CA THR A 335 -5.26 -13.10 3.02
C THR A 335 -5.59 -14.28 3.95
N SER A 336 -4.76 -15.33 4.04
CA SER A 336 -5.07 -16.52 4.85
C SER A 336 -4.09 -16.79 6.00
N SER A 337 -4.67 -16.99 7.21
CA SER A 337 -4.00 -17.16 8.51
C SER A 337 -3.73 -18.63 8.90
N SER A 338 -3.74 -19.52 7.93
CA SER A 338 -3.43 -20.95 8.06
C SER A 338 -2.88 -21.40 6.71
N PRO A 339 -2.07 -22.46 6.60
CA PRO A 339 -1.94 -23.14 5.32
C PRO A 339 -3.35 -23.61 5.00
N SER A 340 -4.07 -22.86 4.17
CA SER A 340 -5.27 -23.40 3.57
C SER A 340 -4.77 -24.63 2.82
N THR A 341 -5.14 -25.80 3.33
CA THR A 341 -4.94 -27.09 2.67
C THR A 341 -5.74 -27.17 1.37
N SER A 342 -6.32 -26.06 0.90
CA SER A 342 -6.65 -25.90 -0.49
C SER A 342 -5.33 -25.92 -1.26
N HIS A 343 -4.99 -27.09 -1.78
CA HIS A 343 -4.07 -27.27 -2.90
C HIS A 343 -4.64 -26.57 -4.15
N MET A 344 -4.90 -25.27 -4.05
CA MET A 344 -5.51 -24.50 -5.11
C MET A 344 -4.42 -24.23 -6.12
N SER A 345 -4.56 -24.80 -7.31
CA SER A 345 -3.59 -24.62 -8.37
C SER A 345 -3.75 -23.24 -8.98
N TYR A 346 -2.70 -22.42 -8.88
CA TYR A 346 -2.65 -21.12 -9.54
C TYR A 346 -2.05 -21.25 -10.94
N VAL A 347 -2.52 -20.40 -11.84
CA VAL A 347 -2.02 -20.30 -13.20
C VAL A 347 -1.36 -18.93 -13.38
N ILE A 348 -0.14 -18.90 -13.89
CA ILE A 348 0.50 -17.66 -14.31
C ILE A 348 0.56 -17.56 -15.82
N THR A 349 0.32 -16.36 -16.31
CA THR A 349 0.41 -16.02 -17.72
C THR A 349 1.36 -14.85 -17.93
N LEU A 350 2.00 -14.81 -19.10
CA LEU A 350 2.73 -13.64 -19.60
C LEU A 350 2.16 -13.25 -20.97
N THR A 351 1.72 -12.00 -21.11
CA THR A 351 1.13 -11.46 -22.34
C THR A 351 1.78 -10.14 -22.75
N ASP A 352 1.80 -9.88 -24.07
CA ASP A 352 2.20 -8.61 -24.68
C ASP A 352 1.00 -8.02 -25.46
N PRO A 353 0.34 -6.98 -24.91
CA PRO A 353 -0.78 -6.30 -25.57
C PRO A 353 -0.35 -5.25 -26.59
N ASP A 354 0.96 -5.00 -26.73
CA ASP A 354 1.51 -3.94 -27.58
C ASP A 354 2.11 -4.50 -28.88
N ALA A 355 1.99 -5.80 -29.16
CA ALA A 355 2.57 -6.37 -30.39
C ALA A 355 1.81 -5.95 -31.68
N PRO A 356 2.49 -5.55 -32.77
CA PRO A 356 3.92 -5.30 -32.93
C PRO A 356 4.40 -3.95 -32.39
N SER A 357 3.53 -2.95 -32.22
CA SER A 357 3.82 -1.71 -31.49
C SER A 357 2.57 -1.21 -30.77
N ARG A 358 2.76 -0.42 -29.70
CA ARG A 358 1.65 0.14 -28.91
C ARG A 358 0.70 1.00 -29.75
N ASP A 359 1.25 1.77 -30.70
CA ASP A 359 0.46 2.64 -31.57
C ASP A 359 -0.34 1.87 -32.64
N ASN A 360 0.11 0.67 -32.98
CA ASN A 360 -0.53 -0.17 -34.00
C ASN A 360 -0.48 -1.66 -33.60
N PRO A 361 -1.26 -2.06 -32.59
CA PRO A 361 -1.16 -3.37 -31.94
C PRO A 361 -1.88 -4.48 -32.72
N LYS A 362 -1.56 -4.63 -34.02
CA LYS A 362 -2.18 -5.62 -34.95
C LYS A 362 -2.00 -7.08 -34.53
N TRP A 363 -1.05 -7.39 -33.65
CA TRP A 363 -0.80 -8.75 -33.17
C TRP A 363 -1.20 -8.94 -31.71
N SER A 364 -1.77 -7.91 -31.10
CA SER A 364 -2.25 -7.92 -29.73
C SER A 364 -3.46 -8.84 -29.57
N GLU A 365 -3.54 -9.67 -28.55
CA GLU A 365 -2.52 -9.93 -27.53
C GLU A 365 -1.60 -11.09 -27.94
N MET A 366 -0.30 -11.02 -27.61
CA MET A 366 0.66 -12.10 -27.85
C MET A 366 0.88 -12.93 -26.58
N CYS A 367 0.62 -14.24 -26.64
CA CYS A 367 0.88 -15.18 -25.56
C CYS A 367 2.38 -15.54 -25.48
N HIS A 368 3.04 -15.10 -24.41
CA HIS A 368 4.46 -15.36 -24.15
C HIS A 368 4.69 -16.58 -23.27
N TRP A 369 3.84 -16.82 -22.27
CA TRP A 369 4.02 -17.94 -21.32
C TRP A 369 2.71 -18.30 -20.64
N ILE A 370 2.48 -19.60 -20.41
CA ILE A 370 1.42 -20.11 -19.55
C ILE A 370 2.01 -21.24 -18.73
N ALA A 371 1.99 -21.10 -17.42
CA ALA A 371 2.50 -22.10 -16.48
C ALA A 371 1.50 -22.36 -15.36
N THR A 372 1.50 -23.60 -14.87
CA THR A 372 0.57 -24.13 -13.87
C THR A 372 1.30 -24.73 -12.68
N ASN A 373 0.55 -25.27 -11.72
CA ASN A 373 1.07 -25.90 -10.50
C ASN A 373 1.99 -24.98 -9.70
N LEU A 374 1.68 -23.69 -9.69
CA LEU A 374 2.30 -22.75 -8.78
C LEU A 374 1.83 -23.06 -7.36
N THR A 375 2.74 -23.56 -6.55
CA THR A 375 2.51 -23.67 -5.11
C THR A 375 2.61 -22.29 -4.49
N LEU A 376 1.62 -21.92 -3.68
CA LEU A 376 1.81 -20.87 -2.68
C LEU A 376 3.03 -21.26 -1.85
N SER A 377 3.91 -20.31 -1.55
CA SER A 377 4.97 -20.61 -0.61
C SER A 377 4.35 -20.70 0.79
N SER A 378 3.86 -21.88 1.17
CA SER A 378 3.79 -22.27 2.57
C SER A 378 5.21 -22.62 3.00
N SER A 379 5.67 -22.01 4.08
CA SER A 379 6.99 -22.28 4.65
C SER A 379 7.16 -23.76 5.00
N SER A 380 7.72 -24.56 4.08
CA SER A 380 8.37 -25.84 4.39
C SER A 380 9.44 -26.25 3.35
N SER A 381 10.66 -25.74 3.60
CA SER A 381 12.00 -26.32 3.44
C SER A 381 12.47 -26.86 2.08
N SER A 382 13.28 -26.05 1.38
CA SER A 382 14.68 -26.39 1.08
C SER A 382 15.53 -25.14 0.74
N SER A 383 16.61 -24.97 1.52
CA SER A 383 17.76 -24.05 1.37
C SER A 383 17.62 -22.54 1.16
N ASP A 384 16.44 -21.93 1.26
CA ASP A 384 16.31 -20.47 1.47
C ASP A 384 15.51 -20.23 2.76
N THR A 385 16.18 -19.62 3.76
CA THR A 385 15.76 -19.19 5.11
C THR A 385 14.33 -19.57 5.58
N MET A 386 14.25 -20.47 6.57
CA MET A 386 13.00 -20.83 7.26
C MET A 386 13.24 -20.99 8.78
N TYR A 387 12.28 -20.55 9.59
CA TYR A 387 12.14 -20.87 11.02
C TYR A 387 10.73 -21.42 11.28
N SER A 388 10.61 -22.45 12.12
CA SER A 388 9.35 -23.02 12.62
C SER A 388 9.56 -23.54 14.05
N ILE A 389 8.60 -23.31 14.95
CA ILE A 389 8.69 -23.61 16.39
C ILE A 389 7.64 -24.69 16.77
N LEU A 390 8.12 -25.94 16.90
CA LEU A 390 7.61 -27.13 17.65
C LEU A 390 6.90 -28.30 16.91
N PRO A 391 7.03 -29.56 17.45
CA PRO A 391 7.22 -30.78 16.67
C PRO A 391 5.97 -31.67 16.58
N LEU A 392 5.83 -32.45 15.50
CA LEU A 392 4.89 -33.56 15.41
C LEU A 392 5.51 -34.76 14.64
N PRO A 393 5.07 -36.00 14.95
CA PRO A 393 5.87 -37.22 14.84
C PRO A 393 6.00 -37.74 13.40
N GLU A 394 7.09 -38.50 13.19
CA GLU A 394 7.29 -39.39 12.04
C GLU A 394 6.11 -40.33 11.86
N PHE A 395 5.42 -40.23 10.72
CA PHE A 395 4.94 -41.39 9.99
C PHE A 395 5.09 -41.10 8.49
N GLY A 396 5.90 -41.94 7.84
CA GLY A 396 6.35 -41.72 6.47
C GLY A 396 5.25 -41.87 5.42
N LEU A 397 5.38 -41.08 4.37
CA LEU A 397 5.03 -41.43 2.99
C LEU A 397 5.86 -40.52 2.08
N THR A 398 6.89 -41.08 1.47
CA THR A 398 7.67 -40.45 0.42
C THR A 398 6.80 -40.27 -0.82
N SER A 399 6.56 -39.03 -1.24
CA SER A 399 6.21 -38.72 -2.64
C SER A 399 7.13 -37.63 -3.15
N THR A 400 8.08 -38.02 -4.00
CA THR A 400 8.89 -37.13 -4.82
C THR A 400 7.97 -36.35 -5.78
N ALA A 401 7.88 -35.02 -5.63
CA ALA A 401 7.20 -34.15 -6.58
C ALA A 401 8.18 -33.08 -7.09
N HIS A 402 8.29 -32.97 -8.41
CA HIS A 402 9.23 -32.10 -9.12
C HIS A 402 8.95 -30.62 -8.85
N SER A 403 10.00 -29.85 -8.53
CA SER A 403 9.94 -28.47 -8.08
C SER A 403 10.10 -27.46 -9.23
N GLY A 404 9.04 -27.24 -10.01
CA GLY A 404 8.97 -26.20 -11.04
C GLY A 404 7.55 -26.01 -11.58
N PRO A 405 7.20 -24.84 -12.15
CA PRO A 405 5.92 -24.67 -12.81
C PRO A 405 5.80 -25.61 -14.01
N ASP A 406 4.64 -26.24 -14.19
CA ASP A 406 4.38 -27.08 -15.36
C ASP A 406 3.93 -26.18 -16.53
N ASP A 407 4.79 -26.07 -17.54
CA ASP A 407 4.57 -25.24 -18.73
C ASP A 407 3.48 -25.82 -19.63
N VAL A 408 2.37 -25.09 -19.79
CA VAL A 408 1.34 -25.37 -20.80
C VAL A 408 1.72 -24.77 -22.14
N VAL A 409 2.31 -23.57 -22.09
CA VAL A 409 2.93 -22.89 -23.23
C VAL A 409 4.31 -22.43 -22.79
N GLU A 410 5.35 -22.98 -23.44
CA GLU A 410 6.75 -22.67 -23.14
C GLU A 410 7.04 -21.15 -23.09
N TYR A 411 7.93 -20.76 -22.20
CA TYR A 411 8.35 -19.36 -22.06
C TYR A 411 8.98 -18.83 -23.36
N LYS A 412 8.38 -17.79 -23.92
CA LYS A 412 8.97 -16.99 -25.00
C LYS A 412 9.45 -15.66 -24.42
N PRO A 413 10.76 -15.33 -24.52
CA PRO A 413 11.28 -14.12 -23.91
C PRO A 413 10.71 -12.85 -24.56
N PRO A 414 10.60 -11.75 -23.79
CA PRO A 414 10.38 -10.41 -24.31
C PRO A 414 11.39 -10.07 -25.42
N GLY A 415 10.87 -9.60 -26.55
CA GLY A 415 11.65 -9.30 -27.75
C GLY A 415 10.89 -8.36 -28.67
N PRO A 416 10.62 -7.12 -28.22
CA PRO A 416 9.90 -6.15 -29.02
C PRO A 416 10.70 -5.86 -30.31
N PRO A 417 10.02 -5.67 -31.46
CA PRO A 417 10.72 -5.32 -32.70
C PRO A 417 11.51 -4.01 -32.57
N GLU A 418 12.49 -3.81 -33.45
CA GLU A 418 13.26 -2.57 -33.46
C GLU A 418 12.34 -1.38 -33.81
N LYS A 419 12.57 -0.24 -33.16
CA LYS A 419 11.89 1.04 -33.43
C LYS A 419 10.37 1.02 -33.16
N THR A 420 9.86 0.05 -32.38
CA THR A 420 8.44 0.01 -31.95
C THR A 420 8.19 0.60 -30.56
N GLY A 421 9.24 1.06 -29.90
CA GLY A 421 9.19 1.67 -28.57
C GLY A 421 9.06 0.63 -27.45
N LYS A 422 8.51 1.06 -26.31
CA LYS A 422 8.32 0.20 -25.13
C LYS A 422 7.07 -0.65 -25.27
N HIS A 423 7.23 -1.95 -25.03
CA HIS A 423 6.12 -2.90 -24.92
C HIS A 423 5.89 -3.26 -23.45
N ARG A 424 4.63 -3.46 -23.08
CA ARG A 424 4.21 -3.98 -21.78
C ARG A 424 4.30 -5.51 -21.79
N TYR A 425 5.02 -6.07 -20.83
CA TYR A 425 5.05 -7.50 -20.57
C TYR A 425 4.35 -7.76 -19.25
N VAL A 426 3.10 -8.20 -19.34
CA VAL A 426 2.17 -8.28 -18.21
C VAL A 426 2.09 -9.72 -17.72
N PHE A 427 2.41 -9.91 -16.45
CA PHE A 427 2.19 -11.15 -15.72
C PHE A 427 0.85 -11.08 -15.00
N VAL A 428 -0.01 -12.07 -15.21
CA VAL A 428 -1.29 -12.19 -14.50
C VAL A 428 -1.39 -13.57 -13.86
N VAL A 429 -1.75 -13.58 -12.57
CA VAL A 429 -2.01 -14.78 -11.78
C VAL A 429 -3.51 -14.98 -11.72
N PHE A 430 -3.92 -16.21 -12.02
CA PHE A 430 -5.30 -16.63 -12.04
C PHE A 430 -5.57 -17.74 -11.03
N ALA A 431 -6.77 -17.70 -10.47
CA ALA A 431 -7.36 -18.74 -9.64
C ALA A 431 -8.64 -19.29 -10.31
N PRO A 432 -8.99 -20.58 -10.12
CA PRO A 432 -10.25 -21.12 -10.62
C PRO A 432 -11.46 -20.49 -9.93
N LYS A 433 -12.46 -20.07 -10.71
CA LYS A 433 -13.73 -19.47 -10.24
C LYS A 433 -14.46 -20.38 -9.23
N ASN A 434 -14.35 -21.69 -9.43
CA ASN A 434 -15.03 -22.69 -8.61
C ASN A 434 -14.22 -23.08 -7.36
N GLY A 435 -13.04 -22.49 -7.14
CA GLY A 435 -12.19 -22.79 -5.98
C GLY A 435 -11.65 -24.23 -5.94
N THR A 436 -11.64 -24.93 -7.08
CA THR A 436 -11.18 -26.33 -7.14
C THR A 436 -9.68 -26.45 -6.91
N SER A 437 -9.30 -27.53 -6.22
CA SER A 437 -7.90 -27.97 -6.04
C SER A 437 -7.50 -29.08 -7.01
N GLU A 438 -8.39 -29.49 -7.92
CA GLU A 438 -8.09 -30.50 -8.94
C GLU A 438 -7.22 -29.92 -10.06
N THR A 439 -6.50 -30.79 -10.78
CA THR A 439 -5.70 -30.40 -11.93
C THR A 439 -6.56 -29.68 -12.98
N LEU A 440 -6.18 -28.43 -13.30
CA LEU A 440 -6.89 -27.63 -14.28
C LEU A 440 -6.59 -28.14 -15.70
N TRP A 441 -7.63 -28.57 -16.41
CA TRP A 441 -7.55 -28.94 -17.83
C TRP A 441 -7.62 -27.68 -18.70
N LEU A 442 -6.47 -27.01 -18.85
CA LEU A 442 -6.39 -25.75 -19.58
C LEU A 442 -6.32 -25.96 -21.09
N GLU A 443 -7.11 -25.18 -21.84
CA GLU A 443 -7.04 -25.16 -23.30
C GLU A 443 -5.74 -24.48 -23.75
N LYS A 444 -4.86 -25.20 -24.47
CA LYS A 444 -3.66 -24.60 -25.06
C LYS A 444 -4.07 -23.70 -26.24
N PRO A 445 -3.69 -22.40 -26.23
CA PRO A 445 -3.93 -21.53 -27.38
C PRO A 445 -3.37 -22.12 -28.67
N GLY A 446 -4.19 -22.22 -29.73
CA GLY A 446 -3.76 -22.78 -31.01
C GLY A 446 -2.63 -21.99 -31.69
N LYS A 447 -2.52 -20.69 -31.39
CA LYS A 447 -1.42 -19.80 -31.82
C LYS A 447 -1.11 -18.80 -30.70
N ARG A 448 0.15 -18.32 -30.65
CA ARG A 448 0.54 -17.27 -29.69
C ARG A 448 -0.11 -15.91 -30.00
N LYS A 449 -0.25 -15.57 -31.28
CA LYS A 449 -0.92 -14.35 -31.74
C LYS A 449 -2.42 -14.41 -31.43
N HIS A 450 -2.96 -13.34 -30.87
CA HIS A 450 -4.35 -13.21 -30.41
C HIS A 450 -4.79 -14.32 -29.45
N TRP A 451 -3.85 -14.94 -28.74
CA TRP A 451 -4.14 -16.11 -27.88
C TRP A 451 -4.94 -17.22 -28.60
N GLY A 452 -4.80 -17.34 -29.92
CA GLY A 452 -5.52 -18.32 -30.73
C GLY A 452 -7.03 -18.09 -30.86
N THR A 453 -7.56 -16.97 -30.37
CA THR A 453 -9.01 -16.65 -30.38
C THR A 453 -9.57 -16.37 -31.79
N GLY A 454 -8.70 -16.06 -32.76
CA GLY A 454 -9.10 -15.69 -34.12
C GLY A 454 -9.71 -14.29 -34.23
N ARG A 455 -9.81 -13.53 -33.13
CA ARG A 455 -10.30 -12.15 -33.09
C ARG A 455 -9.14 -11.19 -32.86
N GLU A 456 -9.18 -10.04 -33.53
CA GLU A 456 -8.22 -8.96 -33.26
C GLU A 456 -8.42 -8.47 -31.82
N ARG A 457 -7.32 -8.32 -31.05
CA ARG A 457 -7.33 -8.03 -29.60
C ARG A 457 -7.97 -9.08 -28.70
N GLY A 458 -8.26 -10.28 -29.21
CA GLY A 458 -8.58 -11.41 -28.34
C GLY A 458 -7.34 -11.84 -27.57
N GLY A 459 -7.49 -12.12 -26.27
CA GLY A 459 -6.35 -12.13 -25.36
C GLY A 459 -6.50 -12.98 -24.10
N VAL A 460 -5.69 -12.63 -23.09
CA VAL A 460 -5.63 -13.40 -21.84
C VAL A 460 -6.96 -13.42 -21.11
N ARG A 461 -7.75 -12.35 -21.23
CA ARG A 461 -9.11 -12.24 -20.68
C ARG A 461 -10.07 -13.29 -21.22
N ASP A 462 -10.22 -13.36 -22.55
CA ASP A 462 -11.13 -14.32 -23.20
C ASP A 462 -10.72 -15.77 -22.91
N TRP A 463 -9.41 -15.99 -22.85
CA TRP A 463 -8.86 -17.29 -22.50
C TRP A 463 -9.14 -17.65 -21.04
N ALA A 464 -8.95 -16.72 -20.10
CA ALA A 464 -9.24 -16.93 -18.69
C ALA A 464 -10.73 -17.21 -18.46
N GLU A 465 -11.63 -16.49 -19.14
CA GLU A 465 -13.06 -16.71 -19.03
C GLU A 465 -13.49 -18.11 -19.51
N ARG A 466 -12.99 -18.55 -20.68
CA ARG A 466 -13.24 -19.90 -21.21
C ARG A 466 -12.74 -21.02 -20.30
N ASN A 467 -11.66 -20.77 -19.57
CA ASN A 467 -11.09 -21.72 -18.61
C ASN A 467 -11.65 -21.54 -17.19
N GLY A 468 -12.67 -20.68 -17.00
CA GLY A 468 -13.31 -20.48 -15.69
C GLY A 468 -12.36 -19.89 -14.64
N LEU A 469 -11.49 -18.97 -15.03
CA LEU A 469 -10.45 -18.36 -14.19
C LEU A 469 -10.79 -16.90 -13.81
N VAL A 470 -10.28 -16.45 -12.66
CA VAL A 470 -10.36 -15.07 -12.15
C VAL A 470 -8.98 -14.55 -11.78
N ALA A 471 -8.69 -13.28 -12.11
CA ALA A 471 -7.41 -12.65 -11.78
C ALA A 471 -7.32 -12.40 -10.27
N VAL A 472 -6.18 -12.76 -9.68
CA VAL A 472 -5.91 -12.63 -8.23
C VAL A 472 -4.62 -11.87 -7.93
N GLY A 473 -3.78 -11.61 -8.93
CA GLY A 473 -2.59 -10.77 -8.80
C GLY A 473 -2.01 -10.43 -10.17
N ALA A 474 -1.29 -9.32 -10.27
CA ALA A 474 -0.59 -8.94 -11.50
C ALA A 474 0.69 -8.16 -11.21
N ASN A 475 1.66 -8.28 -12.11
CA ASN A 475 2.89 -7.49 -12.12
C ASN A 475 3.30 -7.28 -13.58
N PHE A 476 4.09 -6.27 -13.91
CA PHE A 476 4.52 -6.06 -15.29
C PHE A 476 5.84 -5.31 -15.37
N VAL A 477 6.47 -5.38 -16.53
CA VAL A 477 7.67 -4.64 -16.88
C VAL A 477 7.52 -4.05 -18.27
N TYR A 478 8.27 -2.98 -18.56
CA TYR A 478 8.48 -2.54 -19.93
C TYR A 478 9.76 -3.16 -20.48
N ALA A 479 9.76 -3.56 -21.76
CA ALA A 479 10.99 -3.82 -22.49
C ALA A 479 10.98 -3.09 -23.83
N GLU A 480 12.17 -2.74 -24.30
CA GLU A 480 12.38 -1.96 -25.53
C GLU A 480 13.66 -2.45 -26.21
N ASN A 481 13.63 -2.55 -27.54
CA ASN A 481 14.81 -2.84 -28.34
C ASN A 481 15.30 -1.53 -28.99
N LYS A 482 16.33 -0.91 -28.37
CA LYS A 482 16.88 0.39 -28.75
C LYS A 482 17.95 0.35 -29.85
N VAL A 483 18.27 -0.83 -30.41
CA VAL A 483 19.35 -0.92 -31.40
C VAL A 483 19.02 -0.04 -32.61
N GLN A 484 19.98 0.82 -32.96
CA GLN A 484 19.88 1.93 -33.90
C GLN A 484 20.07 1.47 -35.34
#